data_AF-M1CI34-F1
#
_entry.id   AF-M1CI34-F1
#
_cell.length_a   1.000
_cell.length_b   1.000
_cell.length_c   1.000
_cell.angle_alpha   90.00
_cell.angle_beta   90.00
_cell.angle_gamma   90.00
#
_symmetry.space_group_name_H-M   'P 1'
#
loop_
_entity.id
_entity.type
_entity.pdbx_description
1 polymer ?
#
loop_
_entity_poly.entity_id
_entity_poly.type
_entity_poly.pdbx_seq_one_letter_code
_entity_poly.pdbx_strand_id
1 'polypeptide(L)'
;MAEGILLQCGDCGTLLKSAEKAEQHAKENWHTNFRESNEAFVYQVCKVCGKHCVCKTESAMHSKRSGHTEFYDRTAEVAEEEERRKRDNLRQILRVAIDHLNEADTSLAARRRQQLGLPSRPVLEEGQSSLPLAARAEQMAECLRTIQQNYMDDAAKVMKAFDSLHMFARNITMYPDEEKYRKIRINNAAFQERVGHLRGGIKFLELCGFERTRGGEHLYMPREDVNMDVLYSASNVLNNAIGNP
;
A
#
# COMPACT_ATOMS: atom_id res chain seq x y z
N MET A 1 14.97 5.48 11.21
CA MET A 1 15.96 4.40 11.13
C MET A 1 16.04 3.82 12.52
N ALA A 2 15.36 2.70 12.77
CA ALA A 2 15.49 2.00 14.05
C ALA A 2 16.78 1.18 13.95
N GLU A 3 17.84 1.66 14.58
CA GLU A 3 19.09 0.90 14.70
C GLU A 3 18.78 -0.37 15.50
N GLY A 4 19.12 -1.54 14.95
CA GLY A 4 18.96 -2.81 15.65
C GLY A 4 19.94 -2.91 16.81
N ILE A 5 19.52 -2.47 17.99
CA ILE A 5 20.31 -2.50 19.23
C ILE A 5 20.46 -3.96 19.68
N LEU A 6 21.71 -4.42 19.79
CA LEU A 6 22.03 -5.73 20.36
C LEU A 6 21.94 -5.67 21.88
N LEU A 7 21.40 -6.73 22.52
CA LEU A 7 21.44 -6.87 23.97
C LEU A 7 22.66 -7.71 24.37
N GLN A 8 23.53 -7.18 25.22
CA GLN A 8 24.65 -7.91 25.79
C GLN A 8 24.29 -8.41 27.19
N CYS A 9 24.45 -9.70 27.43
CA CYS A 9 24.45 -10.25 28.79
C CYS A 9 25.76 -9.84 29.50
N GLY A 10 25.65 -9.11 30.60
CA GLY A 10 26.78 -8.68 31.43
C GLY A 10 27.44 -9.82 32.20
N ASP A 11 26.74 -10.93 32.43
CA ASP A 11 27.26 -12.09 33.17
C ASP A 11 28.18 -12.97 32.31
N CYS A 12 27.84 -13.17 31.03
CA CYS A 12 28.59 -14.07 30.14
C CYS A 12 29.08 -13.43 28.82
N GLY A 13 28.76 -12.15 28.58
CA GLY A 13 29.18 -11.40 27.40
C GLY A 13 28.45 -11.72 26.11
N THR A 14 27.47 -12.63 26.12
CA THR A 14 26.70 -13.06 24.93
C THR A 14 25.91 -11.89 24.35
N LEU A 15 25.96 -11.72 23.02
CA LEU A 15 25.17 -10.74 22.28
C LEU A 15 23.91 -11.37 21.70
N LEU A 16 22.78 -10.71 21.90
CA LEU A 16 21.44 -11.23 21.62
C LEU A 16 20.68 -10.26 20.71
N LYS A 17 19.96 -10.84 19.75
CA LYS A 17 19.37 -10.13 18.61
C LYS A 17 18.03 -9.44 18.91
N SER A 18 17.38 -9.80 20.02
CA SER A 18 16.06 -9.31 20.41
C SER A 18 15.81 -9.52 21.89
N ALA A 19 14.82 -8.81 22.43
CA ALA A 19 14.34 -9.02 23.81
C ALA A 19 13.88 -10.46 24.04
N GLU A 20 13.16 -11.07 23.09
CA GLU A 20 12.73 -12.47 23.17
C GLU A 20 13.92 -13.44 23.32
N LYS A 21 15.03 -13.18 22.60
CA LYS A 21 16.25 -13.98 22.74
C LYS A 21 16.95 -13.77 24.07
N ALA A 22 16.91 -12.56 24.62
CA ALA A 22 17.41 -12.28 25.96
C ALA A 22 16.59 -12.96 27.06
N GLU A 23 15.25 -12.96 26.93
CA GLU A 23 14.38 -13.70 27.83
C GLU A 23 14.64 -15.21 27.79
N GLN A 24 14.82 -15.77 26.59
CA GLN A 24 15.18 -17.18 26.44
C GLN A 24 16.53 -17.49 27.10
N HIS A 25 17.55 -16.66 26.85
CA HIS A 25 18.86 -16.79 27.48
C HIS A 25 18.79 -16.69 29.00
N ALA A 26 17.98 -15.78 29.52
CA ALA A 26 17.75 -15.62 30.96
C ALA A 26 17.13 -16.88 31.58
N LYS A 27 16.14 -17.48 30.90
CA LYS A 27 15.48 -18.72 31.34
C LYS A 27 16.41 -19.92 31.30
N GLU A 28 17.24 -20.03 30.28
CA GLU A 28 18.15 -21.17 30.08
C GLU A 28 19.40 -21.10 30.95
N ASN A 29 19.92 -19.89 31.22
CA ASN A 29 21.23 -19.68 31.85
C ASN A 29 21.16 -18.95 33.20
N TRP A 30 19.96 -18.58 33.68
CA TRP A 30 19.75 -17.83 34.93
C TRP A 30 20.48 -16.48 34.98
N HIS A 31 20.78 -15.90 33.82
CA HIS A 31 21.39 -14.59 33.70
C HIS A 31 20.32 -13.49 33.69
N THR A 32 20.59 -12.37 34.38
CA THR A 32 19.62 -11.27 34.52
C THR A 32 20.20 -9.90 34.20
N ASN A 33 21.53 -9.81 34.09
CA ASN A 33 22.22 -8.56 33.78
C ASN A 33 22.26 -8.37 32.26
N PHE A 34 21.34 -7.61 31.68
CA PHE A 34 21.37 -7.27 30.25
C PHE A 34 21.54 -5.77 30.07
N ARG A 35 22.39 -5.40 29.11
CA ARG A 35 22.63 -4.01 28.71
C ARG A 35 22.56 -3.86 27.20
N GLU A 36 22.17 -2.68 26.74
CA GLU A 36 22.25 -2.34 25.33
C GLU A 36 23.72 -2.25 24.90
N SER A 37 24.04 -2.89 23.79
CA SER A 37 25.35 -2.82 23.16
C SER A 37 25.32 -1.76 22.06
N ASN A 38 26.38 -0.96 21.99
CA ASN A 38 26.59 0.03 20.93
C ASN A 38 27.11 -0.61 19.63
N GLU A 39 27.21 -1.94 19.57
CA GLU A 39 27.60 -2.65 18.34
C GLU A 39 26.42 -2.76 17.39
N ALA A 40 26.59 -2.23 16.17
CA ALA A 40 25.64 -2.40 15.10
C ALA A 40 25.51 -3.88 14.70
N PHE A 41 24.27 -4.33 14.52
CA PHE A 41 23.95 -5.62 13.94
C PHE A 41 24.49 -5.72 12.51
N VAL A 42 25.33 -6.72 12.23
CA VAL A 42 25.80 -7.04 10.88
C VAL A 42 25.50 -8.49 10.55
N TYR A 43 25.14 -8.77 9.30
CA TYR A 43 24.89 -10.13 8.82
C TYR A 43 26.06 -10.58 7.95
N GLN A 44 27.14 -11.03 8.59
CA GLN A 44 28.35 -11.47 7.90
C GLN A 44 28.37 -12.99 7.76
N VAL A 45 28.65 -13.50 6.56
CA VAL A 45 28.75 -14.94 6.28
C VAL A 45 30.17 -15.32 5.92
N CYS A 46 30.78 -16.22 6.67
CA CYS A 46 32.11 -16.72 6.38
C CYS A 46 32.13 -17.52 5.07
N LYS A 47 33.04 -17.19 4.15
CA LYS A 47 33.11 -17.87 2.84
C LYS A 47 33.57 -19.32 2.91
N VAL A 48 34.42 -19.62 3.89
CA VAL A 48 35.08 -20.93 4.00
C VAL A 48 34.17 -21.97 4.64
N CYS A 49 33.37 -21.56 5.64
CA CYS A 49 32.56 -22.50 6.43
C CYS A 49 31.07 -22.15 6.49
N GLY A 50 30.64 -21.06 5.87
CA GLY A 50 29.23 -20.65 5.84
C GLY A 50 28.66 -20.17 7.18
N LYS A 51 29.48 -20.06 8.24
CA LYS A 51 28.99 -19.59 9.54
C LYS A 51 28.56 -18.13 9.47
N HIS A 52 27.38 -17.86 10.01
CA HIS A 52 26.82 -16.52 10.15
C HIS A 52 27.34 -15.87 11.43
N CYS A 53 27.84 -14.65 11.30
CA CYS A 53 28.32 -13.78 12.36
C CYS A 53 27.47 -12.52 12.38
N VAL A 54 27.01 -12.15 13.57
CA VAL A 54 25.94 -11.19 13.84
C VAL A 54 26.49 -9.82 14.25
N CYS A 55 27.75 -9.78 14.65
CA CYS A 55 28.47 -8.57 14.95
C CYS A 55 29.93 -8.68 14.50
N LYS A 56 30.62 -7.54 14.44
CA LYS A 56 32.06 -7.48 14.12
C LYS A 56 32.90 -8.26 15.14
N THR A 57 32.47 -8.29 16.40
CA THR A 57 33.14 -9.05 17.46
C THR A 57 33.02 -10.55 17.25
N GLU A 58 31.86 -11.04 16.79
CA GLU A 58 31.66 -12.45 16.44
C GLU A 58 32.51 -12.86 15.23
N SER A 59 32.57 -12.04 14.18
CA SER A 59 33.43 -12.35 13.02
C SER A 59 34.91 -12.29 13.38
N ALA A 60 35.33 -11.37 14.25
CA ALA A 60 36.69 -11.33 14.78
C ALA A 60 37.05 -12.57 15.62
N MET A 61 36.14 -13.01 16.51
CA MET A 61 36.33 -14.25 17.28
C MET A 61 36.33 -15.49 16.38
N HIS A 62 35.48 -15.51 15.36
CA HIS A 62 35.43 -16.55 14.35
C HIS A 62 36.77 -16.67 13.61
N SER A 63 37.32 -15.54 13.15
CA SER A 63 38.62 -15.49 12.48
C SER A 63 39.74 -16.01 13.38
N LYS A 64 39.76 -15.60 14.65
CA LYS A 64 40.80 -16.02 15.62
C LYS A 64 40.76 -17.51 15.94
N ARG A 65 39.56 -18.11 16.07
CA ARG A 65 39.40 -19.53 16.43
C ARG A 65 39.53 -20.47 15.23
N SER A 66 39.14 -20.01 14.04
CA SER A 66 38.99 -20.86 12.85
C SER A 66 40.02 -20.57 11.76
N GLY A 67 40.76 -19.46 11.85
CA GLY A 67 41.67 -18.99 10.80
C GLY A 67 40.98 -18.42 9.55
N HIS A 68 39.64 -18.41 9.51
CA HIS A 68 38.88 -17.93 8.35
C HIS A 68 38.76 -16.40 8.37
N THR A 69 39.33 -15.73 7.38
CA THR A 69 39.37 -14.25 7.32
C THR A 69 38.42 -13.65 6.30
N GLU A 70 37.87 -14.46 5.40
CA GLU A 70 36.96 -13.99 4.35
C GLU A 70 35.49 -14.08 4.75
N PHE A 71 34.77 -12.96 4.64
CA PHE A 71 33.33 -12.85 4.92
C PHE A 71 32.62 -12.03 3.84
N TYR A 72 31.39 -12.40 3.51
CA TYR A 72 30.45 -11.58 2.74
C TYR A 72 29.53 -10.83 3.69
N ASP A 73 29.30 -9.54 3.45
CA ASP A 73 28.33 -8.75 4.18
C ASP A 73 26.97 -8.81 3.45
N ARG A 74 25.95 -9.37 4.12
CA ARG A 74 24.57 -9.44 3.65
C ARG A 74 23.63 -8.63 4.53
N THR A 75 24.15 -7.67 5.31
CA THR A 75 23.33 -6.88 6.25
C THR A 75 22.21 -6.14 5.52
N ALA A 76 22.51 -5.54 4.36
CA ALA A 76 21.52 -4.84 3.55
C ALA A 76 20.45 -5.78 2.99
N GLU A 77 20.86 -6.92 2.41
CA GLU A 77 19.94 -7.92 1.84
C GLU A 77 18.98 -8.47 2.91
N VAL A 78 19.50 -8.78 4.10
CA VAL A 78 18.69 -9.30 5.20
C VAL A 78 17.74 -8.24 5.75
N ALA A 79 18.19 -6.99 5.87
CA ALA A 79 17.33 -5.89 6.30
C ALA A 79 16.19 -5.62 5.30
N GLU A 80 16.49 -5.62 3.99
CA GLU A 80 15.47 -5.44 2.94
C GLU A 80 14.44 -6.56 2.94
N GLU A 81 14.89 -7.81 3.08
CA GLU A 81 14.01 -8.99 3.16
C GLU A 81 13.15 -8.97 4.43
N GLU A 82 13.68 -8.52 5.56
CA GLU A 82 12.91 -8.38 6.80
C GLU A 82 11.84 -7.29 6.67
N GLU A 83 12.18 -6.13 6.10
CA GLU A 83 11.21 -5.05 5.83
C GLU A 83 10.15 -5.47 4.81
N ARG A 84 10.53 -6.25 3.79
CA ARG A 84 9.57 -6.86 2.86
C ARG A 84 8.61 -7.78 3.60
N ARG A 85 9.10 -8.66 4.48
CA ARG A 85 8.26 -9.55 5.30
C ARG A 85 7.31 -8.78 6.21
N LYS A 86 7.77 -7.71 6.87
CA LYS A 86 6.90 -6.85 7.70
C LYS A 86 5.79 -6.23 6.86
N ARG A 87 6.12 -5.72 5.67
CA ARG A 87 5.15 -5.15 4.73
C ARG A 87 4.13 -6.18 4.25
N ASP A 88 4.59 -7.38 3.89
CA ASP A 88 3.73 -8.46 3.43
C ASP A 88 2.81 -8.98 4.54
N ASN A 89 3.30 -9.07 5.78
CA ASN A 89 2.48 -9.42 6.94
C ASN A 89 1.39 -8.36 7.20
N LEU A 90 1.74 -7.07 7.16
CA LEU A 90 0.75 -6.00 7.32
C LEU A 90 -0.32 -6.04 6.22
N ARG A 91 0.08 -6.28 4.96
CA ARG A 91 -0.85 -6.47 3.84
C ARG A 91 -1.78 -7.68 4.07
N GLN A 92 -1.23 -8.79 4.56
CA GLN A 92 -1.99 -10.00 4.84
C GLN A 92 -3.02 -9.77 5.95
N ILE A 93 -2.63 -9.11 7.05
CA ILE A 93 -3.53 -8.75 8.16
C ILE A 93 -4.68 -7.87 7.64
N LEU A 94 -4.36 -6.85 6.83
CA LEU A 94 -5.38 -5.97 6.26
C LEU A 94 -6.36 -6.74 5.37
N ARG A 95 -5.87 -7.66 4.53
CA ARG A 95 -6.73 -8.51 3.69
C ARG A 95 -7.71 -9.32 4.54
N VAL A 96 -7.21 -10.02 5.56
CA VAL A 96 -8.05 -10.82 6.46
C VAL A 96 -9.07 -9.96 7.20
N ALA A 97 -8.68 -8.77 7.66
CA ALA A 97 -9.59 -7.85 8.32
C ALA A 97 -10.74 -7.40 7.40
N ILE A 98 -10.42 -7.09 6.13
CA ILE A 98 -11.42 -6.73 5.12
C ILE A 98 -12.38 -7.90 4.84
N ASP A 99 -11.86 -9.13 4.70
CA ASP A 99 -12.68 -10.32 4.48
C ASP A 99 -13.66 -10.55 5.65
N HIS A 100 -13.18 -10.44 6.89
CA HIS A 100 -14.04 -10.55 8.08
C HIS A 100 -15.12 -9.46 8.15
N LEU A 101 -14.81 -8.22 7.73
CA LEU A 101 -15.80 -7.13 7.68
C LEU A 101 -16.87 -7.41 6.61
N ASN A 102 -16.47 -7.90 5.44
CA ASN A 102 -17.39 -8.26 4.36
C ASN A 102 -18.31 -9.42 4.75
N GLU A 103 -17.78 -10.44 5.43
CA GLU A 103 -18.56 -11.57 5.95
C GLU A 103 -19.56 -11.10 7.02
N ALA A 104 -19.14 -10.23 7.93
CA ALA A 104 -20.02 -9.65 8.95
C ALA A 104 -21.18 -8.87 8.31
N ASP A 105 -20.90 -8.02 7.31
CA ASP A 105 -21.91 -7.23 6.61
C ASP A 105 -22.87 -8.11 5.77
N THR A 106 -22.33 -9.15 5.13
CA THR A 106 -23.14 -10.16 4.42
C THR A 106 -24.06 -10.94 5.37
N SER A 107 -23.56 -11.27 6.57
CA SER A 107 -24.34 -11.99 7.60
C SER A 107 -25.46 -11.13 8.20
N LEU A 108 -25.19 -9.83 8.42
CA LEU A 108 -26.18 -8.84 8.86
C LEU A 108 -27.23 -8.59 7.78
N ALA A 109 -26.82 -8.44 6.52
CA ALA A 109 -27.71 -8.29 5.38
C ALA A 109 -28.60 -9.54 5.18
N ALA A 110 -28.04 -10.75 5.34
CA ALA A 110 -28.80 -12.00 5.26
C ALA A 110 -29.85 -12.14 6.37
N ARG A 111 -29.48 -11.81 7.63
CA ARG A 111 -30.43 -11.80 8.76
C ARG A 111 -31.55 -10.80 8.57
N ARG A 112 -31.26 -9.61 8.04
CA ARG A 112 -32.24 -8.55 7.78
C ARG A 112 -33.25 -8.95 6.69
N ARG A 113 -32.80 -9.65 5.64
CA ARG A 113 -33.70 -10.20 4.60
C ARG A 113 -34.63 -11.29 5.13
N GLN A 114 -34.11 -12.15 6.01
CA GLN A 114 -34.91 -13.23 6.60
C GLN A 114 -35.99 -12.70 7.56
N GLN A 115 -35.69 -11.63 8.32
CA GLN A 115 -36.68 -10.96 9.17
C GLN A 115 -37.77 -10.23 8.39
N LEU A 116 -37.48 -9.74 7.18
CA LEU A 116 -38.43 -8.98 6.36
C LEU A 116 -39.24 -9.85 5.36
N GLY A 117 -38.97 -11.15 5.28
CA GLY A 117 -39.80 -12.10 4.52
C GLY A 117 -39.91 -11.85 3.01
N LEU A 118 -38.90 -11.23 2.37
CA LEU A 118 -38.95 -10.93 0.93
C LEU A 118 -38.55 -12.11 0.04
N PRO A 119 -39.33 -12.46 -1.00
CA PRO A 119 -38.95 -13.45 -2.00
C PRO A 119 -37.96 -12.87 -3.04
N SER A 120 -37.23 -13.77 -3.69
CA SER A 120 -36.20 -13.42 -4.69
C SER A 120 -36.77 -12.86 -6.00
N ARG A 121 -36.09 -11.80 -6.48
CA ARG A 121 -36.06 -11.24 -7.86
C ARG A 121 -37.18 -10.23 -8.21
N PRO A 122 -37.01 -9.28 -9.17
CA PRO A 122 -35.82 -8.84 -9.92
C PRO A 122 -35.36 -7.40 -9.55
N VAL A 123 -34.10 -7.12 -9.83
CA VAL A 123 -33.54 -5.75 -9.78
C VAL A 123 -34.06 -4.98 -10.99
N LEU A 124 -34.92 -4.00 -10.76
CA LEU A 124 -35.09 -2.85 -11.65
C LEU A 124 -35.08 -1.57 -10.81
N GLU A 125 -34.60 -0.55 -11.48
CA GLU A 125 -34.10 0.75 -11.02
C GLU A 125 -35.07 1.56 -10.17
N GLU A 126 -34.54 2.39 -9.27
CA GLU A 126 -34.52 3.86 -9.41
C GLU A 126 -34.01 4.54 -8.13
N GLY A 127 -33.34 5.70 -8.28
CA GLY A 127 -33.22 6.68 -7.20
C GLY A 127 -31.83 6.85 -6.57
N GLN A 128 -30.93 7.46 -7.34
CA GLN A 128 -29.93 8.45 -6.88
C GLN A 128 -29.44 8.34 -5.42
N SER A 129 -28.30 7.65 -5.22
CA SER A 129 -27.23 7.99 -4.24
C SER A 129 -26.37 6.79 -3.80
N SER A 130 -26.40 5.63 -4.43
CA SER A 130 -25.27 4.69 -4.27
C SER A 130 -25.26 3.64 -5.38
N LEU A 131 -24.63 3.96 -6.51
CA LEU A 131 -24.06 2.89 -7.35
C LEU A 131 -23.14 2.07 -6.43
N PRO A 132 -23.28 0.73 -6.38
CA PRO A 132 -22.35 -0.10 -5.64
C PRO A 132 -20.92 0.24 -6.04
N LEU A 133 -20.01 0.31 -5.07
CA LEU A 133 -18.61 0.67 -5.31
C LEU A 133 -17.98 -0.17 -6.43
N ALA A 134 -18.37 -1.45 -6.52
CA ALA A 134 -17.99 -2.36 -7.60
C ALA A 134 -18.47 -1.89 -8.99
N ALA A 135 -19.72 -1.43 -9.11
CA ALA A 135 -20.25 -0.90 -10.37
C ALA A 135 -19.55 0.41 -10.78
N ARG A 136 -19.20 1.27 -9.81
CA ARG A 136 -18.39 2.47 -10.07
C ARG A 136 -16.99 2.09 -10.56
N ALA A 137 -16.34 1.11 -9.93
CA ALA A 137 -15.03 0.62 -10.33
C ALA A 137 -15.02 0.03 -11.76
N GLU A 138 -16.08 -0.70 -12.13
CA GLU A 138 -16.24 -1.24 -13.48
C GLU A 138 -16.42 -0.13 -14.52
N GLN A 139 -17.23 0.89 -14.20
CA GLN A 139 -17.39 2.07 -15.07
C GLN A 139 -16.08 2.86 -15.19
N MET A 140 -15.29 2.96 -14.12
CA MET A 140 -13.95 3.56 -14.18
C MET A 140 -13.04 2.77 -15.13
N ALA A 141 -13.05 1.45 -15.04
CA ALA A 141 -12.25 0.60 -15.94
C ALA A 141 -12.69 0.75 -17.40
N GLU A 142 -14.00 0.89 -17.67
CA GLU A 142 -14.52 1.17 -19.01
C GLU A 142 -14.07 2.53 -19.55
N CYS A 143 -14.01 3.56 -18.68
CA CYS A 143 -13.48 4.86 -19.06
C CYS A 143 -12.01 4.76 -19.50
N LEU A 144 -11.19 3.97 -18.78
CA LEU A 144 -9.78 3.76 -19.14
C LEU A 144 -9.63 2.98 -20.46
N ARG A 145 -10.45 1.94 -20.68
CA ARG A 145 -10.49 1.21 -21.96
C ARG A 145 -10.88 2.13 -23.12
N THR A 146 -11.88 2.99 -22.92
CA THR A 146 -12.27 4.00 -23.91
C THR A 146 -11.11 4.95 -24.22
N ILE A 147 -10.36 5.39 -23.21
CA ILE A 147 -9.18 6.25 -23.41
C ILE A 147 -8.11 5.53 -24.23
N GLN A 148 -7.81 4.27 -23.90
CA GLN A 148 -6.89 3.42 -24.67
C GLN A 148 -7.34 3.29 -26.13
N GLN A 149 -8.62 2.96 -26.38
CA GLN A 149 -9.18 2.79 -27.72
C GLN A 149 -9.14 4.06 -28.57
N ASN A 150 -9.26 5.25 -27.97
CA ASN A 150 -9.16 6.51 -28.71
C ASN A 150 -7.72 6.85 -29.14
N TYR A 151 -6.71 6.24 -28.52
CA TYR A 151 -5.29 6.50 -28.75
C TYR A 151 -4.51 5.21 -29.04
N MET A 152 -5.11 4.30 -29.81
CA MET A 152 -4.49 3.00 -30.12
C MET A 152 -3.09 3.12 -30.72
N ASP A 153 -2.80 4.23 -31.42
CA ASP A 153 -1.52 4.50 -32.07
C ASP A 153 -0.52 5.32 -31.21
N ASP A 154 -0.92 5.83 -30.04
CA ASP A 154 -0.09 6.71 -29.21
C ASP A 154 -0.18 6.38 -27.72
N ALA A 155 0.44 5.25 -27.36
CA ALA A 155 0.54 4.76 -25.99
C ALA A 155 1.16 5.79 -25.02
N ALA A 156 2.04 6.67 -25.51
CA ALA A 156 2.64 7.72 -24.69
C ALA A 156 1.60 8.76 -24.24
N LYS A 157 0.63 9.10 -25.09
CA LYS A 157 -0.49 9.97 -24.70
C LYS A 157 -1.44 9.28 -23.73
N VAL A 158 -1.73 7.99 -23.93
CA VAL A 158 -2.54 7.19 -22.98
C VAL A 158 -1.91 7.20 -21.59
N MET A 159 -0.60 6.91 -21.51
CA MET A 159 0.11 6.88 -20.23
C MET A 159 0.08 8.25 -19.54
N LYS A 160 0.33 9.35 -20.28
CA LYS A 160 0.24 10.71 -19.74
C LYS A 160 -1.16 11.06 -19.21
N ALA A 161 -2.22 10.55 -19.86
CA ALA A 161 -3.58 10.72 -19.41
C ALA A 161 -3.81 9.97 -18.09
N PHE A 162 -3.38 8.70 -18.01
CA PHE A 162 -3.50 7.88 -16.79
C PHE A 162 -2.72 8.46 -15.62
N ASP A 163 -1.48 8.92 -15.84
CA ASP A 163 -0.67 9.60 -14.83
C ASP A 163 -1.36 10.86 -14.31
N SER A 164 -2.00 11.62 -15.21
CA SER A 164 -2.73 12.83 -14.83
C SER A 164 -3.97 12.50 -14.00
N LEU A 165 -4.75 11.49 -14.38
CA LEU A 165 -5.91 11.01 -13.60
C LEU A 165 -5.47 10.50 -12.21
N HIS A 166 -4.39 9.72 -12.16
CA HIS A 166 -3.82 9.21 -10.92
C HIS A 166 -3.35 10.33 -10.00
N MET A 167 -2.71 11.37 -10.55
CA MET A 167 -2.30 12.56 -9.81
C MET A 167 -3.49 13.31 -9.19
N PHE A 168 -4.60 13.47 -9.92
CA PHE A 168 -5.80 14.11 -9.37
C PHE A 168 -6.39 13.33 -8.20
N ALA A 169 -6.57 12.02 -8.35
CA ALA A 169 -7.07 11.16 -7.28
C ALA A 169 -6.13 11.18 -6.05
N ARG A 170 -4.82 11.01 -6.28
CA ARG A 170 -3.81 11.01 -5.20
C ARG A 170 -3.76 12.33 -4.44
N ASN A 171 -3.87 13.47 -5.13
CA ASN A 171 -3.82 14.78 -4.47
C ASN A 171 -4.98 14.96 -3.48
N ILE A 172 -6.18 14.49 -3.82
CA ILE A 172 -7.33 14.53 -2.92
C ILE A 172 -7.13 13.58 -1.74
N THR A 173 -6.65 12.35 -1.97
CA THR A 173 -6.41 11.39 -0.88
C THR A 173 -5.36 11.88 0.12
N MET A 174 -4.32 12.58 -0.35
CA MET A 174 -3.24 13.09 0.50
C MET A 174 -3.60 14.39 1.19
N TYR A 175 -4.36 15.26 0.52
CA TYR A 175 -4.69 16.60 0.98
C TYR A 175 -6.20 16.87 0.84
N PRO A 176 -7.06 16.10 1.56
CA PRO A 176 -8.50 16.15 1.37
C PRO A 176 -9.10 17.49 1.76
N ASP A 177 -8.48 18.25 2.68
CA ASP A 177 -8.96 19.55 3.14
C ASP A 177 -8.55 20.72 2.23
N GLU A 178 -7.55 20.52 1.36
CA GLU A 178 -7.02 21.57 0.50
C GLU A 178 -7.89 21.81 -0.74
N GLU A 179 -8.61 22.93 -0.75
CA GLU A 179 -9.56 23.27 -1.82
C GLU A 179 -8.92 23.38 -3.21
N LYS A 180 -7.65 23.78 -3.29
CA LYS A 180 -6.91 23.89 -4.57
C LYS A 180 -6.82 22.56 -5.32
N TYR A 181 -6.85 21.43 -4.62
CA TYR A 181 -6.82 20.09 -5.22
C TYR A 181 -8.22 19.55 -5.51
N ARG A 182 -9.26 20.11 -4.87
CA ARG A 182 -10.67 19.77 -5.10
C ARG A 182 -11.31 20.56 -6.24
N LYS A 183 -10.57 21.48 -6.87
CA LYS A 183 -11.06 22.33 -7.98
C LYS A 183 -10.15 22.23 -9.19
N ILE A 184 -10.69 21.76 -10.31
CA ILE A 184 -9.98 21.63 -11.59
C ILE A 184 -10.63 22.53 -12.63
N ARG A 185 -9.82 23.34 -13.32
CA ARG A 185 -10.27 24.19 -14.44
C ARG A 185 -10.35 23.37 -15.70
N ILE A 186 -11.55 23.22 -16.27
CA ILE A 186 -11.76 22.46 -17.50
C ILE A 186 -11.06 23.15 -18.68
N ASN A 187 -11.09 24.47 -18.77
CA ASN A 187 -10.46 25.23 -19.88
C ASN A 187 -8.93 25.34 -19.79
N ASN A 188 -8.29 24.75 -18.78
CA ASN A 188 -6.84 24.79 -18.67
C ASN A 188 -6.20 23.98 -19.82
N ALA A 189 -5.29 24.59 -20.58
CA ALA A 189 -4.66 23.95 -21.74
C ALA A 189 -3.97 22.62 -21.40
N ALA A 190 -3.25 22.55 -20.28
CA ALA A 190 -2.58 21.33 -19.83
C ALA A 190 -3.56 20.25 -19.37
N PHE A 191 -4.72 20.63 -18.80
CA PHE A 191 -5.79 19.68 -18.48
C PHE A 191 -6.44 19.17 -19.77
N GLN A 192 -6.78 20.07 -20.70
CA GLN A 192 -7.39 19.74 -21.98
C GLN A 192 -6.54 18.77 -22.77
N GLU A 193 -5.25 19.07 -22.95
CA GLU A 193 -4.28 18.26 -23.71
C GLU A 193 -4.12 16.84 -23.16
N ARG A 194 -4.29 16.62 -21.85
CA ARG A 194 -4.03 15.31 -21.23
C ARG A 194 -5.29 14.50 -20.99
N VAL A 195 -6.35 15.13 -20.51
CA VAL A 195 -7.55 14.42 -20.00
C VAL A 195 -8.87 15.11 -20.36
N GLY A 196 -8.87 16.43 -20.61
CA GLY A 196 -10.08 17.21 -20.81
C GLY A 196 -10.77 16.97 -22.15
N HIS A 197 -10.01 16.70 -23.22
CA HIS A 197 -10.62 16.33 -24.51
C HIS A 197 -11.10 14.85 -24.54
N LEU A 198 -10.73 14.05 -23.53
CA LEU A 198 -11.09 12.63 -23.46
C LEU A 198 -12.46 12.47 -22.81
N ARG A 199 -13.42 11.89 -23.54
CA ARG A 199 -14.73 11.53 -22.98
C ARG A 199 -14.60 10.65 -21.74
N GLY A 200 -13.71 9.65 -21.78
CA GLY A 200 -13.41 8.79 -20.63
C GLY A 200 -12.71 9.53 -19.49
N GLY A 201 -11.90 10.55 -19.78
CA GLY A 201 -11.16 11.30 -18.76
C GLY A 201 -12.06 12.10 -17.83
N ILE A 202 -12.99 12.90 -18.40
CA ILE A 202 -13.94 13.65 -17.56
C ILE A 202 -14.90 12.71 -16.84
N LYS A 203 -15.40 11.66 -17.53
CA LYS A 203 -16.32 10.70 -16.91
C LYS A 203 -15.68 9.96 -15.74
N PHE A 204 -14.39 9.62 -15.84
CA PHE A 204 -13.63 9.02 -14.76
C PHE A 204 -13.56 9.94 -13.53
N LEU A 205 -13.31 11.24 -13.72
CA LEU A 205 -13.28 12.21 -12.63
C LEU A 205 -14.67 12.36 -11.98
N GLU A 206 -15.74 12.34 -12.77
CA GLU A 206 -17.11 12.33 -12.24
C GLU A 206 -17.37 11.10 -11.35
N LEU A 207 -16.89 9.92 -11.76
CA LEU A 207 -17.01 8.69 -10.98
C LEU A 207 -16.18 8.72 -9.69
N CYS A 208 -15.10 9.50 -9.66
CA CYS A 208 -14.31 9.75 -8.45
C CYS A 208 -15.02 10.67 -7.44
N GLY A 209 -16.08 11.37 -7.86
CA GLY A 209 -16.84 12.33 -7.04
C GLY A 209 -16.64 13.80 -7.41
N PHE A 210 -16.02 14.10 -8.56
CA PHE A 210 -16.02 15.48 -9.06
C PHE A 210 -17.35 15.83 -9.74
N GLU A 211 -17.86 17.02 -9.47
CA GLU A 211 -19.06 17.53 -10.12
C GLU A 211 -18.74 18.68 -11.06
N ARG A 212 -19.46 18.75 -12.18
CA ARG A 212 -19.39 19.93 -13.06
C ARG A 212 -20.13 21.07 -12.39
N THR A 213 -19.42 22.16 -12.15
CA THR A 213 -20.05 23.39 -11.64
C THR A 213 -21.07 23.92 -12.65
N ARG A 214 -22.09 24.65 -12.19
CA ARG A 214 -23.23 25.19 -12.98
C ARG A 214 -22.85 25.96 -14.26
N GLY A 215 -21.62 26.45 -14.38
CA GLY A 215 -21.08 27.12 -15.59
C GLY A 215 -20.29 26.21 -16.54
N GLY A 216 -20.07 24.94 -16.21
CA GLY A 216 -19.26 24.00 -17.01
C GLY A 216 -17.76 24.32 -17.09
N GLU A 217 -17.30 25.36 -16.40
CA GLU A 217 -15.90 25.82 -16.46
C GLU A 217 -14.96 25.07 -15.51
N HIS A 218 -15.52 24.48 -14.45
CA HIS A 218 -14.76 23.83 -13.38
C HIS A 218 -15.37 22.47 -13.00
N LEU A 219 -14.50 21.52 -12.68
CA LEU A 219 -14.84 20.34 -11.89
C LEU A 219 -14.54 20.67 -10.42
N TYR A 220 -15.49 20.41 -9.54
CA TYR A 220 -15.38 20.67 -8.12
C TYR A 220 -15.84 19.46 -7.31
N MET A 221 -15.09 19.10 -6.28
CA MET A 221 -15.47 18.06 -5.33
C MET A 221 -15.74 18.72 -3.97
N PRO A 222 -17.00 18.72 -3.50
CA PRO A 222 -17.33 19.16 -2.15
C PRO A 222 -16.59 18.33 -1.10
N ARG A 223 -16.30 18.92 0.06
CA ARG A 223 -15.61 18.21 1.16
C ARG A 223 -16.41 17.01 1.66
N GLU A 224 -17.73 17.13 1.65
CA GLU A 224 -18.67 16.12 2.12
C GLU A 224 -18.74 14.90 1.19
N ASP A 225 -18.41 15.09 -0.09
CA ASP A 225 -18.46 14.06 -1.13
C ASP A 225 -17.12 13.35 -1.35
N VAL A 226 -16.09 13.69 -0.55
CA VAL A 226 -14.80 13.00 -0.58
C VAL A 226 -14.96 11.59 -0.01
N ASN A 227 -15.25 10.64 -0.89
CA ASN A 227 -15.32 9.23 -0.54
C ASN A 227 -13.96 8.54 -0.75
N MET A 228 -13.28 8.23 0.36
CA MET A 228 -11.95 7.62 0.32
C MET A 228 -11.95 6.21 -0.30
N ASP A 229 -13.02 5.43 -0.15
CA ASP A 229 -13.12 4.09 -0.74
C ASP A 229 -13.23 4.16 -2.27
N VAL A 230 -13.98 5.15 -2.78
CA VAL A 230 -14.09 5.42 -4.22
C VAL A 230 -12.74 5.86 -4.78
N LEU A 231 -12.03 6.76 -4.09
CA LEU A 231 -10.70 7.22 -4.52
C LEU A 231 -9.67 6.09 -4.50
N TYR A 232 -9.69 5.23 -3.47
CA TYR A 232 -8.80 4.07 -3.39
C TYR A 232 -9.10 3.07 -4.51
N SER A 233 -10.39 2.81 -4.78
CA SER A 233 -10.80 1.97 -5.91
C SER A 233 -10.35 2.56 -7.25
N ALA A 234 -10.48 3.88 -7.44
CA ALA A 234 -10.02 4.57 -8.64
C ALA A 234 -8.51 4.42 -8.84
N SER A 235 -7.71 4.60 -7.78
CA SER A 235 -6.26 4.38 -7.82
C SER A 235 -5.91 2.93 -8.15
N ASN A 236 -6.63 1.94 -7.61
CA ASN A 236 -6.40 0.54 -7.92
C ASN A 236 -6.69 0.22 -9.39
N VAL A 237 -7.82 0.71 -9.93
CA VAL A 237 -8.20 0.54 -11.34
C VAL A 237 -7.15 1.18 -12.27
N LEU A 238 -6.66 2.37 -11.94
CA LEU A 238 -5.58 3.04 -12.69
C LEU A 238 -4.27 2.25 -12.64
N ASN A 239 -3.85 1.76 -11.46
CA ASN A 239 -2.61 0.98 -11.32
C ASN A 239 -2.67 -0.34 -12.10
N ASN A 240 -3.83 -1.01 -12.11
CA ASN A 240 -4.03 -2.21 -12.91
C ASN A 240 -3.96 -1.92 -14.42
N ALA A 241 -4.51 -0.79 -14.87
CA ALA A 241 -4.45 -0.38 -16.27
C ALA A 241 -3.04 0.05 -16.71
N ILE A 242 -2.23 0.63 -15.81
CA ILE A 242 -0.83 0.98 -16.08
C ILE A 242 0.07 -0.27 -16.07
N GLY A 243 -0.18 -1.21 -15.16
CA GLY A 243 0.58 -2.45 -15.02
C GLY A 243 0.28 -3.50 -16.10
N ASN A 244 -0.87 -3.40 -16.76
CA ASN A 244 -1.26 -4.22 -17.91
C ASN A 244 -1.63 -3.31 -19.11
N PRO A 245 -0.62 -2.68 -19.75
CA PRO A 245 -0.81 -1.68 -20.78
C PRO A 245 -1.48 -2.19 -22.06
#